data_AF-A0AAU4M898-F1
#
_entry.id   AF-A0AAU4M898-F1
#
_cell.length_a   1.000
_cell.length_b   1.000
_cell.length_c   1.000
_cell.angle_alpha   90.00
_cell.angle_beta   90.00
_cell.angle_gamma   90.00
#
_symmetry.space_group_name_H-M   'P 1'
#
loop_
_entity.id
_entity.type
_entity.pdbx_description
1 polymer ?
#
loop_
_entity_poly.entity_id
_entity_poly.type
_entity_poly.pdbx_seq_one_letter_code
_entity_poly.pdbx_strand_id
1 'polypeptide(L)'
;MSGLLPAVPGTAESVAFDPSVVTPLGVLRFDGTVDYWRLPTLPRTVRRLPGGDLLFRWEHEIAVLELLLRRLEPPSFEGMLPLADCWGAVWRVTALRPLSRVELSASFHAVPEGVQSGYDGAQALAAVSLWNTETLLTLGGPDEEDICSRAEYDADLPRRWAALLGEVYERSPRMKWGVDYLDDDRGLRWALPPMEQGEHCVLHAAVSWRNPTPDEAEDDMSTWWAVLLNPGHILGPASTDVAP
;
A
#
# COMPACT_ATOMS: atom_id res chain seq x y z
N MET A 1 4.50 22.98 -2.35
CA MET A 1 4.02 21.59 -2.36
C MET A 1 5.11 20.74 -1.73
N SER A 2 4.90 20.27 -0.50
CA SER A 2 5.81 19.28 0.11
C SER A 2 5.54 17.91 -0.53
N GLY A 3 6.59 17.23 -1.00
CA GLY A 3 6.52 15.81 -1.37
C GLY A 3 6.40 14.91 -0.14
N LEU A 4 6.35 13.58 -0.33
CA LEU A 4 6.28 12.59 0.77
C LEU A 4 7.34 12.81 1.83
N LEU A 5 8.56 13.20 1.42
CA LEU A 5 9.68 13.46 2.33
C LEU A 5 10.49 14.67 1.83
N PRO A 6 10.03 15.91 2.09
CA PRO A 6 10.55 17.11 1.43
C PRO A 6 11.97 17.52 1.90
N ALA A 7 12.50 16.91 2.97
CA ALA A 7 13.75 17.36 3.59
C ALA A 7 14.75 16.23 3.94
N VAL A 8 14.46 14.97 3.64
CA VAL A 8 15.38 13.87 3.96
C VAL A 8 16.47 13.81 2.89
N PRO A 9 17.77 13.97 3.20
CA PRO A 9 18.86 13.76 2.24
C PRO A 9 18.88 12.29 1.82
N GLY A 10 19.25 11.98 0.58
CA GLY A 10 19.25 10.60 0.08
C GLY A 10 20.12 10.49 -1.16
N THR A 11 20.69 9.32 -1.38
CA THR A 11 21.58 9.07 -2.52
C THR A 11 20.74 8.74 -3.75
N ALA A 12 21.09 9.37 -4.88
CA ALA A 12 20.48 9.01 -6.16
C ALA A 12 20.85 7.56 -6.50
N GLU A 13 19.83 6.77 -6.83
CA GLU A 13 19.99 5.40 -7.31
C GLU A 13 19.89 5.36 -8.83
N SER A 14 20.40 4.29 -9.44
CA SER A 14 20.21 4.05 -10.87
C SER A 14 18.71 3.95 -11.20
N VAL A 15 18.30 4.59 -12.29
CA VAL A 15 16.89 4.77 -12.68
C VAL A 15 16.23 3.45 -13.14
N ALA A 16 16.99 2.36 -13.28
CA ALA A 16 16.51 1.07 -13.79
C ALA A 16 15.80 0.18 -12.75
N PHE A 17 15.39 0.70 -11.60
CA PHE A 17 14.84 -0.10 -10.50
C PHE A 17 13.30 -0.23 -10.60
N ASP A 18 12.82 -1.47 -10.55
CA ASP A 18 11.39 -1.82 -10.50
C ASP A 18 10.89 -1.67 -9.05
N PRO A 19 9.83 -0.88 -8.77
CA PRO A 19 9.30 -0.75 -7.41
C PRO A 19 8.67 -2.08 -6.97
N SER A 20 9.41 -2.84 -6.16
CA SER A 20 8.99 -4.17 -5.72
C SER A 20 9.55 -4.54 -4.35
N VAL A 21 8.87 -5.47 -3.68
CA VAL A 21 9.31 -6.14 -2.46
C VAL A 21 9.38 -7.64 -2.73
N VAL A 22 10.53 -8.25 -2.46
CA VAL A 22 10.70 -9.70 -2.56
C VAL A 22 10.18 -10.34 -1.27
N THR A 23 9.24 -11.26 -1.40
CA THR A 23 8.65 -12.02 -0.28
C THR A 23 8.91 -13.51 -0.45
N PRO A 24 8.67 -14.35 0.58
CA PRO A 24 8.81 -15.80 0.43
C PRO A 24 7.83 -16.42 -0.59
N LEU A 25 6.70 -15.76 -0.87
CA LEU A 25 5.63 -16.27 -1.74
C LEU A 25 5.54 -15.55 -3.08
N GLY A 26 6.58 -14.80 -3.46
CA GLY A 26 6.69 -14.14 -4.76
C GLY A 26 7.28 -12.73 -4.67
N VAL A 27 7.13 -11.97 -5.74
CA VAL A 27 7.56 -10.57 -5.80
C VAL A 27 6.31 -9.70 -5.82
N LEU A 28 6.14 -8.90 -4.77
CA LEU A 28 5.10 -7.88 -4.72
C LEU A 28 5.53 -6.70 -5.58
N ARG A 29 4.81 -6.42 -6.66
CA ARG A 29 5.05 -5.26 -7.53
C ARG A 29 4.04 -4.17 -7.29
N PHE A 30 4.48 -2.93 -7.52
CA PHE A 30 3.65 -1.75 -7.39
C PHE A 30 3.50 -1.05 -8.74
N ASP A 31 2.25 -0.93 -9.20
CA ASP A 31 1.91 -0.31 -10.47
C ASP A 31 0.92 0.85 -10.24
N GLY A 32 0.70 1.64 -11.30
CA GLY A 32 -0.27 2.72 -11.23
C GLY A 32 -0.69 3.25 -12.60
N THR A 33 -1.88 3.83 -12.66
CA THR A 33 -2.39 4.54 -13.83
C THR A 33 -3.04 5.84 -13.38
N VAL A 34 -2.59 6.96 -13.94
CA VAL A 34 -3.18 8.29 -13.73
C VAL A 34 -3.73 8.78 -15.07
N ASP A 35 -5.04 8.73 -15.23
CA ASP A 35 -5.75 8.90 -16.50
C ASP A 35 -5.16 8.01 -17.63
N TYR A 36 -4.41 8.60 -18.55
CA TYR A 36 -3.76 7.91 -19.67
C TYR A 36 -2.28 7.56 -19.38
N TRP A 37 -1.74 8.05 -18.28
CA TRP A 37 -0.35 7.84 -17.90
C TRP A 37 -0.21 6.55 -17.08
N ARG A 38 0.46 5.54 -17.64
CA ARG A 38 0.67 4.24 -17.01
C ARG A 38 2.07 4.10 -16.43
N LEU A 39 2.15 3.40 -15.32
CA LEU A 39 3.36 3.03 -14.60
C LEU A 39 3.42 1.50 -14.45
N PRO A 40 4.63 0.92 -14.39
CA PRO A 40 5.92 1.58 -14.38
C PRO A 40 6.33 2.11 -15.76
N THR A 41 6.69 3.39 -15.79
CA THR A 41 7.69 3.95 -16.70
C THR A 41 8.95 4.22 -15.89
N LEU A 42 10.09 4.48 -16.53
CA LEU A 42 11.30 4.84 -15.78
C LEU A 42 11.01 6.05 -14.86
N PRO A 43 11.21 5.93 -13.54
CA PRO A 43 11.02 7.04 -12.61
C PRO A 43 11.93 8.20 -12.98
N ARG A 44 11.48 9.43 -12.71
CA ARG A 44 12.35 10.61 -12.89
C ARG A 44 13.53 10.55 -11.92
N THR A 45 13.27 10.12 -10.69
CA THR A 45 14.31 9.91 -9.67
C THR A 45 13.98 8.68 -8.82
N VAL A 46 15.01 7.92 -8.47
CA VAL A 46 14.98 6.95 -7.38
C VAL A 46 15.98 7.40 -6.34
N ARG A 47 15.57 7.44 -5.07
CA ARG A 47 16.43 7.85 -3.96
C ARG A 47 16.41 6.78 -2.89
N ARG A 48 17.58 6.33 -2.47
CA ARG A 48 17.72 5.59 -1.22
C ARG A 48 17.86 6.57 -0.06
N LEU A 49 17.01 6.41 0.94
CA LEU A 49 16.99 7.24 2.13
C LEU A 49 17.83 6.60 3.26
N PRO A 50 18.21 7.36 4.30
CA PRO A 50 18.79 6.81 5.51
C PRO A 50 17.84 5.75 6.10
N GLY A 51 18.36 4.57 6.42
CA GLY A 51 17.55 3.41 6.84
C GLY A 51 17.27 2.41 5.73
N GLY A 52 17.58 2.74 4.47
CA GLY A 52 17.48 1.82 3.34
C GLY A 52 16.17 1.91 2.55
N ASP A 53 15.24 2.78 2.97
CA ASP A 53 13.99 3.04 2.25
C ASP A 53 14.26 3.53 0.82
N LEU A 54 13.32 3.23 -0.08
CA LEU A 54 13.38 3.66 -1.47
C LEU A 54 12.24 4.62 -1.77
N LEU A 55 12.57 5.82 -2.24
CA LEU A 55 11.61 6.78 -2.75
C LEU A 55 11.71 6.87 -4.27
N PHE A 56 10.65 6.44 -4.94
CA PHE A 56 10.45 6.57 -6.37
C PHE A 56 9.61 7.81 -6.63
N ARG A 57 9.98 8.58 -7.66
CA ARG A 57 9.22 9.76 -8.07
C ARG A 57 9.11 9.82 -9.57
N TRP A 58 7.88 9.96 -10.02
CA TRP A 58 7.51 10.21 -11.40
C TRP A 58 6.87 11.58 -11.52
N GLU A 59 7.14 12.27 -12.63
CA GLU A 59 6.57 13.57 -12.93
C GLU A 59 6.03 13.59 -14.35
N HIS A 60 4.80 14.07 -14.49
CA HIS A 60 4.11 14.27 -15.75
C HIS A 60 3.43 15.64 -15.75
N GLU A 61 2.97 16.12 -16.91
CA GLU A 61 2.27 17.41 -17.01
C GLU A 61 0.90 17.45 -16.31
N ILE A 62 0.35 16.29 -15.93
CA ILE A 62 -0.97 16.17 -15.29
C ILE A 62 -0.86 15.84 -13.80
N ALA A 63 0.24 15.24 -13.35
CA ALA A 63 0.39 14.76 -11.99
C ALA A 63 1.85 14.53 -11.60
N VAL A 64 2.09 14.53 -10.29
CA VAL A 64 3.29 13.96 -9.67
C VAL A 64 2.86 12.72 -8.91
N LEU A 65 3.58 11.61 -9.12
CA LEU A 65 3.43 10.41 -8.29
C LEU A 65 4.74 10.15 -7.53
N GLU A 66 4.61 9.90 -6.25
CA GLU A 66 5.69 9.38 -5.41
C GLU A 66 5.28 8.04 -4.82
N LEU A 67 6.23 7.12 -4.68
CA LEU A 67 6.07 5.86 -3.97
C LEU A 67 7.24 5.68 -3.02
N LEU A 68 6.95 5.57 -1.73
CA LEU A 68 7.91 5.17 -0.70
C LEU A 68 7.75 3.67 -0.44
N LEU A 69 8.85 2.92 -0.50
CA LEU A 69 8.95 1.56 0.01
C LEU A 69 9.83 1.54 1.26
N ARG A 70 9.32 0.96 2.34
CA ARG A 70 9.99 0.91 3.64
C ARG A 70 9.84 -0.46 4.26
N ARG A 71 10.93 -0.97 4.82
CA ARG A 71 10.88 -2.11 5.75
C ARG A 71 10.44 -1.59 7.12
N LEU A 72 9.43 -2.23 7.70
CA LEU A 72 8.88 -1.85 8.99
C LEU A 72 9.45 -2.78 10.06
N GLU A 73 9.60 -2.25 11.28
CA GLU A 73 9.77 -3.13 12.43
C GLU A 73 8.45 -3.91 12.59
N PRO A 74 8.49 -5.26 12.60
CA PRO A 74 7.25 -6.01 12.65
C PRO A 74 6.55 -5.76 14.00
N PRO A 75 5.25 -5.42 13.98
CA PRO A 75 4.53 -5.20 15.23
C PRO A 75 4.48 -6.50 16.04
N SER A 76 4.69 -6.37 17.35
CA SER A 76 4.51 -7.46 18.30
C SER A 76 3.16 -7.28 19.00
N PHE A 77 2.31 -8.29 18.91
CA PHE A 77 1.02 -8.31 19.60
C PHE A 77 1.05 -9.37 20.69
N GLU A 78 0.57 -9.03 21.89
CA GLU A 78 0.49 -9.99 22.99
C GLU A 78 -0.38 -11.18 22.59
N GLY A 79 0.15 -12.39 22.76
CA GLY A 79 -0.55 -13.63 22.42
C GLY A 79 -0.58 -13.98 20.93
N MET A 80 0.11 -13.24 20.06
CA MET A 80 0.25 -13.57 18.64
C MET A 80 1.67 -14.03 18.32
N LEU A 81 1.80 -14.74 17.21
CA LEU A 81 3.07 -15.24 16.73
C LEU A 81 3.96 -14.12 16.17
N PRO A 82 5.29 -14.26 16.29
CA PRO A 82 6.21 -13.29 15.74
C PRO A 82 6.18 -13.31 14.22
N LEU A 83 6.23 -12.12 13.63
CA LEU A 83 6.36 -11.94 12.19
C LEU A 83 7.83 -12.08 11.79
N ALA A 84 8.06 -12.70 10.63
CA ALA A 84 9.39 -12.79 10.04
C ALA A 84 9.81 -11.46 9.39
N ASP A 85 8.86 -10.75 8.78
CA ASP A 85 9.10 -9.42 8.21
C ASP A 85 7.80 -8.63 8.00
N CYS A 86 7.95 -7.32 7.83
CA CYS A 86 6.86 -6.42 7.47
C CYS A 86 7.38 -5.29 6.58
N TRP A 87 6.62 -4.94 5.54
CA TRP A 87 6.95 -3.89 4.60
C TRP A 87 5.74 -2.98 4.39
N GLY A 88 6.00 -1.69 4.28
CA GLY A 88 5.02 -0.66 3.95
C GLY A 88 5.34 0.01 2.62
N ALA A 89 4.29 0.31 1.87
CA ALA A 89 4.30 1.10 0.65
C ALA A 89 3.37 2.30 0.82
N VAL A 90 3.81 3.49 0.43
CA VAL A 90 3.00 4.71 0.47
C VAL A 90 3.08 5.42 -0.86
N TRP A 91 1.95 5.55 -1.54
CA TRP A 91 1.81 6.42 -2.70
C TRP A 91 1.38 7.81 -2.28
N ARG A 92 1.91 8.83 -2.95
CA ARG A 92 1.34 10.18 -2.98
C ARG A 92 1.10 10.59 -4.41
N VAL A 93 -0.15 10.85 -4.75
CA VAL A 93 -0.54 11.42 -6.04
C VAL A 93 -0.83 12.89 -5.80
N THR A 94 -0.23 13.77 -6.60
CA THR A 94 -0.59 15.19 -6.59
C THR A 94 -1.06 15.62 -7.97
N ALA A 95 -2.30 16.11 -8.04
CA ALA A 95 -2.95 16.51 -9.27
C ALA A 95 -2.46 17.90 -9.72
N LEU A 96 -1.79 17.97 -10.88
CA LEU A 96 -1.41 19.23 -11.53
C LEU A 96 -2.50 19.72 -12.50
N ARG A 97 -3.39 18.82 -12.91
CA ARG A 97 -4.64 19.05 -13.64
C ARG A 97 -5.75 18.19 -13.02
N PRO A 98 -7.04 18.45 -13.31
CA PRO A 98 -8.11 17.54 -12.88
C PRO A 98 -7.87 16.12 -13.40
N LEU A 99 -7.97 15.13 -12.51
CA LEU A 99 -7.76 13.71 -12.82
C LEU A 99 -9.10 12.99 -12.73
N SER A 100 -9.44 12.24 -13.77
CA SER A 100 -10.69 11.49 -13.84
C SER A 100 -10.56 10.07 -13.30
N ARG A 101 -9.36 9.50 -13.39
CA ARG A 101 -9.05 8.13 -12.98
C ARG A 101 -7.65 8.06 -12.36
N VAL A 102 -7.57 7.52 -11.16
CA VAL A 102 -6.31 7.16 -10.53
C VAL A 102 -6.45 5.72 -10.04
N GLU A 103 -5.60 4.84 -10.54
CA GLU A 103 -5.55 3.44 -10.13
C GLU A 103 -4.15 3.15 -9.59
N LEU A 104 -4.07 2.55 -8.42
CA LEU A 104 -2.84 2.11 -7.80
C LEU A 104 -2.99 0.62 -7.48
N SER A 105 -1.95 -0.18 -7.64
CA SER A 105 -2.04 -1.61 -7.33
C SER A 105 -0.79 -2.17 -6.69
N ALA A 106 -1.00 -3.21 -5.90
CA ALA A 106 0.03 -4.07 -5.35
C ALA A 106 -0.35 -5.53 -5.65
N SER A 107 0.45 -6.23 -6.45
CA SER A 107 0.15 -7.60 -6.88
C SER A 107 1.37 -8.50 -6.88
N PHE A 108 1.17 -9.78 -6.53
CA PHE A 108 2.22 -10.78 -6.50
C PHE A 108 2.49 -11.36 -7.88
N HIS A 109 3.77 -11.38 -8.25
CA HIS A 109 4.28 -12.03 -9.45
C HIS A 109 5.28 -13.12 -9.08
N ALA A 110 5.55 -14.02 -10.02
CA ALA A 110 6.46 -15.16 -9.80
C ALA A 110 6.08 -15.98 -8.55
N VAL A 111 4.78 -16.13 -8.30
CA VAL A 111 4.23 -16.91 -7.19
C VAL A 111 4.61 -18.39 -7.38
N PRO A 112 5.25 -19.05 -6.39
CA PRO A 112 5.60 -20.45 -6.49
C PRO A 112 4.40 -21.39 -6.69
N GLU A 113 4.64 -22.55 -7.29
CA GLU A 113 3.62 -23.59 -7.40
C GLU A 113 3.17 -24.07 -6.00
N GLY A 114 1.88 -24.38 -5.86
CA GLY A 114 1.30 -24.85 -4.60
C GLY A 114 0.93 -23.75 -3.60
N VAL A 115 1.22 -22.48 -3.89
CA VAL A 115 0.73 -21.34 -3.10
C VAL A 115 -0.77 -21.14 -3.34
N GLN A 116 -1.50 -21.06 -2.25
CA GLN A 116 -2.92 -20.73 -2.21
C GLN A 116 -3.08 -19.24 -1.92
N SER A 117 -4.21 -18.66 -2.34
CA SER A 117 -4.58 -17.28 -2.09
C SER A 117 -6.08 -17.19 -1.77
N GLY A 118 -6.47 -16.15 -1.05
CA GLY A 118 -7.86 -15.89 -0.74
C GLY A 118 -8.10 -14.50 -0.17
N TYR A 119 -9.32 -14.03 -0.35
CA TYR A 119 -9.88 -12.86 0.31
C TYR A 119 -9.69 -12.93 1.83
N ASP A 120 -9.21 -11.83 2.41
CA ASP A 120 -8.99 -11.68 3.85
C ASP A 120 -9.36 -10.26 4.34
N GLY A 121 -10.26 -9.58 3.61
CA GLY A 121 -10.73 -8.25 3.97
C GLY A 121 -11.68 -8.23 5.17
N ALA A 122 -11.82 -7.06 5.79
CA ALA A 122 -12.82 -6.79 6.82
C ALA A 122 -13.28 -5.33 6.77
N GLN A 123 -14.00 -4.87 7.79
CA GLN A 123 -14.42 -3.47 7.87
C GLN A 123 -13.20 -2.54 7.89
N ALA A 124 -13.16 -1.58 6.97
CA ALA A 124 -12.07 -0.62 6.81
C ALA A 124 -10.75 -1.22 6.25
N LEU A 125 -10.75 -2.48 5.80
CA LEU A 125 -9.55 -3.18 5.32
C LEU A 125 -9.83 -4.01 4.08
N ALA A 126 -9.15 -3.68 2.99
CA ALA A 126 -8.99 -4.57 1.85
C ALA A 126 -7.73 -5.39 2.04
N ALA A 127 -7.85 -6.72 2.06
CA ALA A 127 -6.70 -7.61 2.26
C ALA A 127 -6.86 -8.95 1.54
N VAL A 128 -5.72 -9.51 1.16
CA VAL A 128 -5.58 -10.87 0.64
C VAL A 128 -4.49 -11.59 1.40
N SER A 129 -4.70 -12.88 1.64
CA SER A 129 -3.69 -13.74 2.23
C SER A 129 -3.19 -14.75 1.21
N LEU A 130 -1.89 -14.99 1.20
CA LEU A 130 -1.22 -16.04 0.45
C LEU A 130 -0.57 -17.00 1.43
N TRP A 131 -0.68 -18.30 1.17
CA TRP A 131 -0.09 -19.29 2.06
C TRP A 131 0.34 -20.56 1.36
N ASN A 132 1.28 -21.24 2.00
CA ASN A 132 1.64 -22.64 1.77
C ASN A 132 1.94 -23.30 3.13
N THR A 133 2.60 -24.46 3.13
CA THR A 133 2.94 -25.18 4.36
C THR A 133 4.01 -24.50 5.23
N GLU A 134 4.75 -23.52 4.69
CA GLU A 134 5.93 -22.91 5.31
C GLU A 134 5.78 -21.40 5.55
N THR A 135 4.75 -20.76 5.00
CA THR A 135 4.56 -19.32 5.11
C THR A 135 3.08 -18.97 5.04
N LEU A 136 2.67 -18.08 5.93
CA LEU A 136 1.45 -17.28 5.80
C LEU A 136 1.87 -15.83 5.59
N LEU A 137 1.29 -15.20 4.58
CA LEU A 137 1.54 -13.82 4.21
C LEU A 137 0.21 -13.11 4.03
N THR A 138 0.11 -11.86 4.49
CA THR A 138 -1.05 -11.00 4.23
C THR A 138 -0.58 -9.71 3.57
N LEU A 139 -1.28 -9.31 2.49
CA LEU A 139 -1.20 -7.98 1.88
C LEU A 139 -2.49 -7.25 2.22
N GLY A 140 -2.37 -6.03 2.73
CA GLY A 140 -3.53 -5.20 3.08
C GLY A 140 -3.34 -3.72 2.77
N GLY A 141 -4.46 -3.02 2.75
CA GLY A 141 -4.53 -1.57 2.65
C GLY A 141 -5.97 -1.10 2.88
N PRO A 142 -6.24 0.20 2.74
CA PRO A 142 -7.53 0.76 3.08
C PRO A 142 -8.60 0.31 2.08
N ASP A 143 -9.79 -0.05 2.56
CA ASP A 143 -10.96 -0.22 1.69
C ASP A 143 -11.64 1.13 1.40
N GLU A 144 -12.79 1.09 0.73
CA GLU A 144 -13.56 2.29 0.41
C GLU A 144 -14.13 3.00 1.63
N GLU A 145 -14.49 2.24 2.68
CA GLU A 145 -14.99 2.79 3.94
C GLU A 145 -13.87 3.58 4.67
N ASP A 146 -12.65 3.02 4.75
CA ASP A 146 -11.49 3.72 5.35
C ASP A 146 -11.13 4.98 4.55
N ILE A 147 -11.06 4.87 3.22
CA ILE A 147 -10.72 6.00 2.34
C ILE A 147 -11.71 7.16 2.55
N CYS A 148 -13.01 6.89 2.55
CA CYS A 148 -14.03 7.90 2.74
C CYS A 148 -14.05 8.45 4.16
N SER A 149 -13.97 7.58 5.17
CA SER A 149 -13.99 7.99 6.58
C SER A 149 -12.81 8.91 6.89
N ARG A 150 -11.60 8.53 6.48
CA ARG A 150 -10.40 9.34 6.70
C ARG A 150 -10.45 10.68 6.00
N ALA A 151 -11.05 10.78 4.81
CA ALA A 151 -11.13 12.03 4.08
C ALA A 151 -11.80 13.18 4.86
N GLU A 152 -12.58 12.90 5.91
CA GLU A 152 -13.18 13.95 6.74
C GLU A 152 -12.14 14.71 7.60
N TYR A 153 -11.07 14.02 8.03
CA TYR A 153 -10.12 14.53 9.04
C TYR A 153 -8.65 14.41 8.63
N ASP A 154 -8.31 13.63 7.61
CA ASP A 154 -6.96 13.44 7.09
C ASP A 154 -6.67 14.46 5.98
N ALA A 155 -5.71 15.36 6.22
CA ALA A 155 -5.31 16.38 5.25
C ALA A 155 -4.60 15.79 4.01
N ASP A 156 -4.18 14.53 4.08
CA ASP A 156 -3.56 13.81 2.98
C ASP A 156 -4.59 13.13 2.05
N LEU A 157 -5.89 13.40 2.21
CA LEU A 157 -6.94 12.98 1.29
C LEU A 157 -7.82 14.16 0.85
N PRO A 158 -8.40 14.12 -0.38
CA PRO A 158 -9.38 15.11 -0.79
C PRO A 158 -10.63 15.09 0.10
N ARG A 159 -10.86 16.16 0.86
CA ARG A 159 -11.95 16.23 1.84
C ARG A 159 -13.33 15.90 1.27
N ARG A 160 -13.55 16.20 -0.01
CA ARG A 160 -14.80 15.90 -0.72
C ARG A 160 -15.11 14.41 -0.82
N TRP A 161 -14.11 13.53 -0.72
CA TRP A 161 -14.31 12.08 -0.74
C TRP A 161 -15.10 11.57 0.46
N ALA A 162 -15.14 12.31 1.58
CA ALA A 162 -15.97 11.96 2.73
C ALA A 162 -17.47 11.91 2.38
N ALA A 163 -17.92 12.73 1.43
CA ALA A 163 -19.31 12.73 0.97
C ALA A 163 -19.69 11.47 0.17
N LEU A 164 -18.72 10.65 -0.24
CA LEU A 164 -18.94 9.43 -1.01
C LEU A 164 -19.25 8.21 -0.11
N LEU A 165 -19.13 8.34 1.22
CA LEU A 165 -19.36 7.23 2.16
C LEU A 165 -20.76 6.60 2.01
N GLY A 166 -21.78 7.41 1.69
CA GLY A 166 -23.12 6.92 1.41
C GLY A 166 -23.17 5.96 0.21
N GLU A 167 -22.42 6.25 -0.86
CA GLU A 167 -22.36 5.39 -2.05
C GLU A 167 -21.74 4.02 -1.74
N VAL A 168 -20.76 3.99 -0.82
CA VAL A 168 -20.10 2.76 -0.33
C VAL A 168 -21.10 1.88 0.41
N TYR A 169 -21.83 2.44 1.39
CA TYR A 169 -22.81 1.68 2.17
C TYR A 169 -24.01 1.21 1.33
N GLU A 170 -24.44 2.01 0.36
CA GLU A 170 -25.52 1.64 -0.56
C GLU A 170 -25.08 0.65 -1.65
N ARG A 171 -23.77 0.36 -1.76
CA ARG A 171 -23.18 -0.43 -2.86
C ARG A 171 -23.71 0.02 -4.22
N SER A 172 -23.66 1.33 -4.44
CA SER A 172 -24.27 1.95 -5.61
C SER A 172 -23.73 1.31 -6.90
N PRO A 173 -24.59 0.82 -7.83
CA PRO A 173 -24.14 0.27 -9.10
C PRO A 173 -23.52 1.31 -10.04
N ARG A 174 -23.51 2.60 -9.64
CA ARG A 174 -22.88 3.70 -10.36
C ARG A 174 -21.46 3.98 -9.89
N MET A 175 -21.02 3.33 -8.82
CA MET A 175 -19.68 3.49 -8.27
C MET A 175 -18.65 3.01 -9.31
N LYS A 176 -17.73 3.90 -9.67
CA LYS A 176 -16.66 3.66 -10.69
C LYS A 176 -15.27 3.63 -10.06
N TRP A 177 -15.22 3.63 -8.75
CA TRP A 177 -14.05 3.67 -7.90
C TRP A 177 -14.25 2.59 -6.83
N GLY A 178 -13.18 2.17 -6.17
CA GLY A 178 -13.22 1.13 -5.14
C GLY A 178 -11.99 0.24 -5.16
N VAL A 179 -12.07 -0.88 -4.46
CA VAL A 179 -11.00 -1.86 -4.37
C VAL A 179 -11.38 -3.13 -5.10
N ASP A 180 -10.53 -3.52 -6.06
CA ASP A 180 -10.63 -4.79 -6.77
C ASP A 180 -9.56 -5.76 -6.27
N TYR A 181 -9.96 -7.03 -6.19
CA TYR A 181 -9.08 -8.16 -5.89
C TYR A 181 -8.58 -8.74 -7.22
N LEU A 182 -7.25 -8.78 -7.41
CA LEU A 182 -6.61 -9.13 -8.67
C LEU A 182 -6.19 -10.60 -8.72
N ASP A 183 -6.14 -11.15 -9.93
CA ASP A 183 -5.44 -12.41 -10.27
C ASP A 183 -5.70 -13.56 -9.27
N ASP A 184 -6.98 -13.87 -9.01
CA ASP A 184 -7.41 -14.89 -8.04
C ASP A 184 -6.91 -14.59 -6.61
N ASP A 185 -7.20 -13.38 -6.12
CA ASP A 185 -6.83 -12.89 -4.79
C ASP A 185 -5.31 -12.81 -4.54
N ARG A 186 -4.53 -12.50 -5.58
CA ARG A 186 -3.06 -12.32 -5.51
C ARG A 186 -2.62 -10.87 -5.57
N GLY A 187 -3.55 -9.95 -5.38
CA GLY A 187 -3.24 -8.53 -5.34
C GLY A 187 -4.46 -7.68 -5.07
N LEU A 188 -4.19 -6.40 -4.85
CA LEU A 188 -5.19 -5.37 -4.63
C LEU A 188 -4.99 -4.25 -5.65
N ARG A 189 -6.10 -3.70 -6.13
CA ARG A 189 -6.13 -2.47 -6.93
C ARG A 189 -7.11 -1.48 -6.34
N TRP A 190 -6.63 -0.29 -6.06
CA TRP A 190 -7.43 0.85 -5.63
C TRP A 190 -7.71 1.76 -6.82
N ALA A 191 -8.94 1.76 -7.32
CA ALA A 191 -9.45 2.81 -8.18
C ALA A 191 -9.97 3.96 -7.31
N LEU A 192 -9.28 5.09 -7.29
CA LEU A 192 -9.61 6.22 -6.44
C LEU A 192 -10.67 7.13 -7.10
N PRO A 193 -11.47 7.87 -6.30
CA PRO A 193 -12.36 8.87 -6.85
C PRO A 193 -11.59 9.97 -7.62
N PRO A 194 -12.26 10.75 -8.48
CA PRO A 194 -11.63 11.84 -9.20
C PRO A 194 -10.92 12.84 -8.28
N MET A 195 -9.90 13.52 -8.81
CA MET A 195 -9.13 14.56 -8.11
C MET A 195 -9.22 15.89 -8.86
N GLU A 196 -9.39 16.99 -8.13
CA GLU A 196 -9.30 18.35 -8.66
C GLU A 196 -7.84 18.80 -8.76
N GLN A 197 -7.60 19.80 -9.61
CA GLN A 197 -6.29 20.41 -9.69
C GLN A 197 -5.85 20.98 -8.33
N GLY A 198 -4.64 20.66 -7.92
CA GLY A 198 -4.07 21.08 -6.64
C GLY A 198 -4.39 20.14 -5.47
N GLU A 199 -5.33 19.20 -5.64
CA GLU A 199 -5.55 18.14 -4.67
C GLU A 199 -4.38 17.15 -4.67
N HIS A 200 -4.20 16.49 -3.53
CA HIS A 200 -3.34 15.33 -3.41
C HIS A 200 -4.05 14.24 -2.61
N CYS A 201 -3.62 13.00 -2.80
CA CYS A 201 -4.04 11.87 -1.98
C CYS A 201 -2.81 11.05 -1.56
N VAL A 202 -2.87 10.47 -0.37
CA VAL A 202 -1.91 9.50 0.15
C VAL A 202 -2.63 8.18 0.41
N LEU A 203 -2.19 7.15 -0.30
CA LEU A 203 -2.67 5.78 -0.17
C LEU A 203 -1.53 4.91 0.34
N HIS A 204 -1.85 3.87 1.11
CA HIS A 204 -0.85 2.95 1.61
C HIS A 204 -1.23 1.49 1.34
N ALA A 205 -0.22 0.63 1.34
CA ALA A 205 -0.36 -0.81 1.43
C ALA A 205 0.72 -1.36 2.36
N ALA A 206 0.47 -2.49 2.98
CA ALA A 206 1.43 -3.19 3.80
C ALA A 206 1.39 -4.69 3.50
N VAL A 207 2.55 -5.33 3.62
CA VAL A 207 2.68 -6.78 3.51
C VAL A 207 3.47 -7.30 4.68
N SER A 208 3.00 -8.37 5.31
CA SER A 208 3.69 -9.03 6.40
C SER A 208 3.63 -10.54 6.22
N TRP A 209 4.60 -11.25 6.78
CA TRP A 209 4.60 -12.71 6.72
C TRP A 209 5.23 -13.33 7.96
N ARG A 210 4.83 -14.57 8.22
CA ARG A 210 5.40 -15.44 9.25
C ARG A 210 5.61 -16.83 8.71
N ASN A 211 6.45 -17.58 9.41
CA ASN A 211 6.58 -19.02 9.20
C ASN A 211 5.68 -19.71 10.24
N PRO A 212 4.58 -20.39 9.84
CA PRO A 212 3.78 -21.16 10.78
C PRO A 212 4.62 -22.29 11.36
N THR A 213 4.41 -22.64 12.63
CA THR A 213 4.91 -23.89 13.20
C THR A 213 3.77 -24.92 13.26
N PRO A 214 4.06 -26.24 13.22
CA PRO A 214 3.04 -27.29 13.15
C PRO A 214 2.00 -27.28 14.28
N ASP A 215 2.34 -26.69 15.43
CA ASP A 215 1.49 -26.67 16.63
C ASP A 215 0.79 -25.30 16.84
N GLU A 216 1.04 -24.31 15.98
CA GLU A 216 0.62 -22.93 16.20
C GLU A 216 -0.50 -22.48 15.23
N ALA A 217 -1.70 -22.53 15.81
CA ALA A 217 -2.96 -21.86 15.51
C ALA A 217 -3.28 -21.54 14.04
N GLU A 218 -4.20 -22.34 13.50
CA GLU A 218 -5.09 -21.98 12.38
C GLU A 218 -5.80 -20.63 12.61
N ASP A 219 -5.87 -20.14 13.87
CA ASP A 219 -6.53 -18.89 14.28
C ASP A 219 -5.56 -17.70 14.51
N ASP A 220 -4.25 -17.85 14.33
CA ASP A 220 -3.32 -16.72 14.53
C ASP A 220 -3.43 -15.68 13.40
N MET A 221 -3.83 -14.47 13.78
CA MET A 221 -4.08 -13.33 12.89
C MET A 221 -2.93 -12.32 12.86
N SER A 222 -1.70 -12.70 13.27
CA SER A 222 -0.56 -11.78 13.38
C SER A 222 -0.29 -11.00 12.09
N THR A 223 -0.29 -11.70 10.94
CA THR A 223 -0.02 -11.09 9.63
C THR A 223 -1.13 -10.12 9.21
N TRP A 224 -2.38 -10.45 9.56
CA TRP A 224 -3.56 -9.63 9.30
C TRP A 224 -3.54 -8.34 10.11
N TRP A 225 -3.28 -8.42 11.41
CA TRP A 225 -3.17 -7.22 12.26
C TRP A 225 -2.01 -6.31 11.87
N ALA A 226 -0.92 -6.88 11.37
CA ALA A 226 0.25 -6.12 10.95
C ALA A 226 0.03 -5.27 9.70
N VAL A 227 -0.96 -5.59 8.88
CA VAL A 227 -1.31 -4.79 7.69
C VAL A 227 -2.41 -3.77 7.95
N LEU A 228 -3.05 -3.80 9.12
CA LEU A 228 -4.00 -2.79 9.58
C LEU A 228 -3.27 -1.53 10.05
N LEU A 229 -2.64 -0.84 9.11
CA LEU A 229 -1.84 0.37 9.36
C LEU A 229 -2.57 1.64 8.90
N ASN A 230 -1.99 2.78 9.24
CA ASN A 230 -2.31 4.05 8.60
C ASN A 230 -1.03 4.58 7.93
N PRO A 231 -1.12 5.53 6.99
CA PRO A 231 0.08 6.05 6.33
C PRO A 231 1.07 6.68 7.32
N GLY A 232 0.60 7.26 8.42
CA GLY A 232 1.44 7.85 9.46
C GLY A 232 2.37 6.85 10.15
N HIS A 233 1.94 5.60 10.36
CA HIS A 233 2.80 4.54 10.88
C HIS A 233 3.93 4.20 9.91
N ILE A 234 3.65 4.22 8.60
CA ILE A 234 4.66 3.93 7.58
C ILE A 234 5.56 5.15 7.35
N LEU A 235 5.06 6.38 7.46
CA LEU A 235 5.80 7.62 7.24
C LEU A 235 6.54 8.13 8.48
N GLY A 236 6.16 7.66 9.67
CA GLY A 236 6.75 8.05 10.96
C GLY A 236 8.27 7.80 11.03
N PRO A 237 8.98 8.37 12.01
CA PRO A 237 10.37 7.99 12.23
C PRO A 237 10.43 6.47 12.43
N ALA A 238 11.37 5.80 11.75
CA ALA A 238 11.70 4.42 12.08
C ALA A 238 11.95 4.39 13.59
N SER A 239 11.22 3.56 14.33
CA SER A 239 11.31 3.44 15.77
C SER A 239 12.78 3.17 16.14
N THR A 240 13.50 4.22 16.52
CA THR A 240 14.72 4.08 17.32
C THR A 240 14.25 3.84 18.75
N ASP A 241 13.86 2.62 19.05
CA ASP A 241 13.82 2.19 20.45
C ASP A 241 15.27 1.96 20.91
N VAL A 242 15.81 3.03 21.50
CA VAL A 242 16.72 2.90 22.62
C VAL A 242 15.84 2.47 23.80
N ALA A 243 15.87 1.18 24.13
CA ALA A 243 15.33 0.70 25.39
C ALA A 243 16.06 1.39 26.57
N PRO A 244 15.38 1.66 27.70
CA PRO A 244 16.05 2.01 28.96
C PRO A 244 16.89 0.85 29.50
#